data_AF-A0A1I1E3H8-F1
#
_entry.id   AF-A0A1I1E3H8-F1
#
_cell.length_a   1.000
_cell.length_b   1.000
_cell.length_c   1.000
_cell.angle_alpha   90.00
_cell.angle_beta   90.00
_cell.angle_gamma   90.00
#
_symmetry.space_group_name_H-M   'P 1'
#
loop_
_entity.id
_entity.type
_entity.pdbx_description
1 polymer ?
#
loop_
_entity_poly.entity_id
_entity_poly.type
_entity_poly.pdbx_seq_one_letter_code
_entity_poly.pdbx_strand_id
1 'polypeptide(L)'
;MSLVTFDDIKNDPGFRTVNGTLEHQLEDCNSRIMNESITFGDKIIELVKKYGEFYIDRIEHDSGDRLRFYFEPLFNPTKYWSEFDQYAVFIGSIINSDCKYYNGDPSPIESAYLLNDGCYYNQSKKKIADSIEELFDYFMKVEYDYHAPISQKTYDSLKKCGWYEGRKVDISGLIEECEENGITLTDKQKSFFEEFSGISNRSYDGSEPDMFILSEGIFQDIDDFEKKWIYDHYDENAVFVGYCYLEEGTIWLTSDGQMLLTNISGMLNDENWVSPIGRTIMNGFNVLLS
;
A
#
# COMPACT_ATOMS: atom_id res chain seq x y z
N MET A 1 -5.62 -10.40 28.58
CA MET A 1 -6.33 -10.52 27.29
C MET A 1 -5.90 -11.81 26.65
N SER A 2 -6.78 -12.52 25.94
CA SER A 2 -6.38 -13.68 25.14
C SER A 2 -5.52 -13.23 23.96
N LEU A 3 -4.57 -14.08 23.54
CA LEU A 3 -3.82 -13.89 22.30
C LEU A 3 -4.76 -14.11 21.11
N VAL A 4 -4.54 -13.37 20.03
CA VAL A 4 -5.15 -13.63 18.72
C VAL A 4 -4.67 -14.99 18.22
N THR A 5 -5.59 -15.88 17.89
CA THR A 5 -5.27 -17.21 17.35
C THR A 5 -5.16 -17.17 15.84
N PHE A 6 -4.52 -18.19 15.25
CA PHE A 6 -4.52 -18.32 13.79
C PHE A 6 -5.92 -18.56 13.21
N ASP A 7 -6.82 -19.21 13.96
CA ASP A 7 -8.20 -19.36 13.53
C ASP A 7 -8.94 -18.02 13.49
N ASP A 8 -8.61 -17.08 14.40
CA ASP A 8 -9.14 -15.71 14.34
C ASP A 8 -8.64 -15.00 13.07
N ILE A 9 -7.34 -15.11 12.77
CA ILE A 9 -6.73 -14.55 11.55
C ILE A 9 -7.38 -15.12 10.28
N LYS A 10 -7.56 -16.44 10.22
CA LYS A 10 -8.12 -17.12 9.04
C LYS A 10 -9.57 -16.74 8.75
N ASN A 11 -10.32 -16.36 9.78
CA ASN A 11 -11.71 -15.92 9.66
C ASN A 11 -11.83 -14.41 9.40
N ASP A 12 -10.71 -13.68 9.36
CA ASP A 12 -10.72 -12.26 9.05
C ASP A 12 -11.08 -12.00 7.56
N PRO A 13 -11.95 -11.03 7.25
CA PRO A 13 -12.31 -10.69 5.87
C PRO A 13 -11.11 -10.29 4.97
N GLY A 14 -10.03 -9.79 5.57
CA GLY A 14 -8.79 -9.42 4.88
C GLY A 14 -7.83 -10.58 4.63
N PHE A 15 -8.10 -11.77 5.18
CA PHE A 15 -7.22 -12.93 5.05
C PHE A 15 -7.20 -13.50 3.63
N ARG A 16 -6.01 -13.76 3.10
CA ARG A 16 -5.79 -14.39 1.80
C ARG A 16 -4.60 -15.34 1.88
N THR A 17 -4.70 -16.50 1.23
CA THR A 17 -3.55 -17.38 1.02
C THR A 17 -2.70 -16.87 -0.13
N VAL A 18 -1.38 -16.98 -0.01
CA VAL A 18 -0.47 -16.65 -1.11
C VAL A 18 -0.57 -17.74 -2.20
N ASN A 19 -0.42 -17.35 -3.47
CA ASN A 19 -0.53 -18.26 -4.60
C ASN A 19 0.53 -19.38 -4.54
N GLY A 20 0.08 -20.63 -4.73
CA GLY A 20 0.94 -21.81 -4.68
C GLY A 20 0.26 -22.97 -3.96
N THR A 21 0.72 -24.20 -4.17
CA THR A 21 0.32 -25.31 -3.30
C THR A 21 1.20 -25.32 -2.06
N LEU A 22 0.68 -25.80 -0.93
CA LEU A 22 1.48 -26.03 0.27
C LEU A 22 2.71 -26.91 -0.03
N GLU A 23 2.57 -27.87 -0.93
CA GLU A 23 3.67 -28.71 -1.40
C GLU A 23 4.78 -27.87 -2.05
N HIS A 24 4.42 -26.96 -2.96
CA HIS A 24 5.38 -26.06 -3.59
C HIS A 24 6.07 -25.13 -2.59
N GLN A 25 5.32 -24.55 -1.64
CA GLN A 25 5.87 -23.72 -0.56
C GLN A 25 6.90 -24.49 0.28
N LEU A 26 6.61 -25.77 0.58
CA LEU A 26 7.52 -26.63 1.32
C LEU A 26 8.76 -27.01 0.52
N GLU A 27 8.64 -27.27 -0.79
CA GLU A 27 9.78 -27.53 -1.68
C GLU A 27 10.73 -26.33 -1.73
N ASP A 28 10.20 -25.13 -1.93
CA ASP A 28 10.97 -23.88 -1.96
C ASP A 28 11.65 -23.59 -0.62
N CYS A 29 10.91 -23.75 0.49
CA CYS A 29 11.44 -23.62 1.85
C CYS A 29 12.62 -24.57 2.10
N ASN A 30 12.47 -25.86 1.76
CA ASN A 30 13.54 -26.85 1.91
C ASN A 30 14.78 -26.50 1.07
N SER A 31 14.57 -26.07 -0.18
CA SER A 31 15.66 -25.64 -1.07
C SER A 31 16.47 -24.49 -0.47
N ARG A 32 15.79 -23.45 0.04
CA ARG A 32 16.44 -22.29 0.68
C ARG A 32 17.18 -22.67 1.96
N ILE A 33 16.58 -23.51 2.81
CA ILE A 33 17.24 -24.02 4.03
C ILE A 33 18.56 -24.73 3.72
N MET A 34 18.58 -25.59 2.70
CA MET A 34 19.79 -26.29 2.28
C MET A 34 20.83 -25.34 1.68
N ASN A 35 20.41 -24.41 0.81
CA ASN A 35 21.31 -23.47 0.15
C ASN A 35 21.97 -22.49 1.13
N GLU A 36 21.23 -22.03 2.13
CA GLU A 36 21.69 -21.05 3.12
C GLU A 36 22.25 -21.69 4.40
N SER A 37 22.31 -23.03 4.46
CA SER A 37 22.84 -23.80 5.59
C SER A 37 22.20 -23.44 6.95
N ILE A 38 20.88 -23.22 6.95
CA ILE A 38 20.13 -22.83 8.15
C ILE A 38 20.03 -24.01 9.12
N THR A 39 20.61 -23.87 10.30
CA THR A 39 20.74 -24.96 11.29
C THR A 39 19.45 -25.31 12.04
N PHE A 40 18.44 -24.43 12.01
CA PHE A 40 17.14 -24.63 12.63
C PHE A 40 15.99 -24.72 11.61
N GLY A 41 16.31 -25.17 10.39
CA GLY A 41 15.37 -25.33 9.27
C GLY A 41 14.09 -26.09 9.61
N ASP A 42 14.18 -27.14 10.43
CA ASP A 42 13.03 -27.94 10.85
C ASP A 42 11.93 -27.10 11.51
N LYS A 43 12.30 -26.09 12.32
CA LYS A 43 11.32 -25.18 12.95
C LYS A 43 10.53 -24.40 11.90
N ILE A 44 11.21 -23.94 10.86
CA ILE A 44 10.60 -23.15 9.77
C ILE A 44 9.69 -24.03 8.92
N ILE A 45 10.12 -25.26 8.62
CA ILE A 45 9.31 -26.25 7.91
C ILE A 45 8.01 -26.52 8.68
N GLU A 46 8.06 -26.70 10.00
CA GLU A 46 6.86 -26.92 10.80
C GLU A 46 5.92 -25.71 10.81
N LEU A 47 6.45 -24.48 10.77
CA LEU A 47 5.63 -23.27 10.61
C LEU A 47 4.90 -23.27 9.26
N VAL A 48 5.62 -23.50 8.16
CA VAL A 48 5.02 -23.52 6.81
C VAL A 48 4.00 -24.65 6.70
N LYS A 49 4.29 -25.85 7.22
CA LYS A 49 3.31 -26.97 7.24
C LYS A 49 2.02 -26.61 7.98
N LYS A 50 2.12 -25.86 9.09
CA LYS A 50 0.98 -25.56 9.97
C LYS A 50 0.13 -24.41 9.43
N TYR A 51 0.76 -23.36 8.90
CA TYR A 51 0.08 -22.11 8.57
C TYR A 51 0.00 -21.84 7.06
N GLY A 52 0.85 -22.48 6.25
CA GLY A 52 1.11 -22.07 4.87
C GLY A 52 1.67 -20.65 4.79
N GLU A 53 1.70 -20.09 3.60
CA GLU A 53 1.95 -18.66 3.38
C GLU A 53 0.63 -17.91 3.18
N PHE A 54 0.53 -16.75 3.79
CA PHE A 54 -0.69 -15.94 3.75
C PHE A 54 -0.37 -14.46 3.92
N TYR A 55 -1.34 -13.63 3.58
CA TYR A 55 -1.38 -12.25 4.02
C TYR A 55 -2.74 -11.89 4.59
N ILE A 56 -2.78 -10.82 5.37
CA ILE A 56 -4.00 -10.23 5.90
C ILE A 56 -3.91 -8.72 5.75
N ASP A 57 -4.91 -8.14 5.08
CA ASP A 57 -5.14 -6.70 5.09
C ASP A 57 -6.03 -6.33 6.26
N ARG A 58 -5.68 -5.27 6.98
CA ARG A 58 -6.55 -4.67 7.99
C ARG A 58 -6.49 -3.15 7.91
N ILE A 59 -7.54 -2.51 8.41
CA ILE A 59 -7.59 -1.06 8.54
C ILE A 59 -7.24 -0.71 9.98
N GLU A 60 -6.21 0.12 10.15
CA GLU A 60 -5.75 0.63 11.43
C GLU A 60 -6.82 1.50 12.08
N HIS A 61 -7.06 1.33 13.38
CA HIS A 61 -8.12 2.08 14.05
C HIS A 61 -7.76 3.56 14.18
N ASP A 62 -6.50 3.85 14.51
CA ASP A 62 -6.08 5.22 14.83
C ASP A 62 -5.64 5.99 13.59
N SER A 63 -4.89 5.35 12.70
CA SER A 63 -4.42 5.98 11.45
C SER A 63 -5.44 5.82 10.31
N GLY A 64 -6.23 4.75 10.28
CA GLY A 64 -7.04 4.42 9.09
C GLY A 64 -6.21 3.90 7.92
N ASP A 65 -4.90 3.70 8.09
CA ASP A 65 -4.04 3.11 7.07
C ASP A 65 -4.46 1.65 6.82
N ARG A 66 -4.42 1.20 5.56
CA ARG A 66 -4.52 -0.23 5.26
C ARG A 66 -3.15 -0.86 5.40
N LEU A 67 -2.95 -1.64 6.46
CA LEU A 67 -1.73 -2.42 6.64
C LEU A 67 -1.94 -3.85 6.16
N ARG A 68 -0.91 -4.37 5.49
CA ARG A 68 -0.84 -5.78 5.15
C ARG A 68 0.27 -6.45 5.91
N PHE A 69 -0.09 -7.49 6.64
CA PHE A 69 0.88 -8.42 7.20
C PHE A 69 1.04 -9.60 6.24
N TYR A 70 2.27 -9.82 5.77
CA TYR A 70 2.70 -11.01 5.04
C TYR A 70 3.36 -11.99 5.99
N PHE A 71 2.90 -13.24 5.97
CA PHE A 71 3.59 -14.38 6.55
C PHE A 71 4.12 -15.26 5.42
N GLU A 72 5.38 -15.05 5.07
CA GLU A 72 6.07 -15.72 3.97
C GLU A 72 7.49 -16.06 4.41
N PRO A 73 7.67 -17.11 5.23
CA PRO A 73 8.98 -17.50 5.72
C PRO A 73 9.98 -17.72 4.59
N LEU A 74 11.19 -17.21 4.76
CA LEU A 74 12.28 -17.26 3.78
C LEU A 74 12.04 -16.53 2.47
N PHE A 75 10.95 -15.77 2.29
CA PHE A 75 10.71 -15.00 1.05
C PHE A 75 11.87 -14.05 0.73
N ASN A 76 12.34 -13.32 1.74
CA ASN A 76 13.54 -12.47 1.68
C ASN A 76 14.82 -13.23 2.08
N PRO A 77 15.99 -12.84 1.53
CA PRO A 77 17.28 -13.46 1.89
C PRO A 77 17.55 -13.42 3.39
N THR A 78 18.15 -14.48 3.94
CA THR A 78 18.56 -14.45 5.35
C THR A 78 19.65 -13.42 5.59
N LYS A 79 19.71 -12.91 6.82
CA LYS A 79 20.69 -11.90 7.23
C LYS A 79 21.53 -12.45 8.37
N TYR A 80 22.84 -12.44 8.20
CA TYR A 80 23.73 -12.73 9.32
C TYR A 80 23.77 -11.53 10.27
N TRP A 81 23.43 -11.75 11.54
CA TRP A 81 23.45 -10.72 12.59
C TRP A 81 24.61 -10.99 13.55
N SER A 82 25.66 -10.18 13.43
CA SER A 82 26.90 -10.35 14.20
C SER A 82 26.72 -10.23 15.70
N GLU A 83 25.73 -9.47 16.17
CA GLU A 83 25.42 -9.32 17.60
C GLU A 83 24.91 -10.63 18.23
N PHE A 84 24.37 -11.53 17.42
CA PHE A 84 23.87 -12.83 17.85
C PHE A 84 24.68 -14.00 17.29
N ASP A 85 25.72 -13.71 16.49
CA ASP A 85 26.58 -14.69 15.81
C ASP A 85 25.80 -15.79 15.06
N GLN A 86 24.75 -15.39 14.33
CA GLN A 86 23.91 -16.34 13.61
C GLN A 86 23.14 -15.69 12.45
N TYR A 87 22.58 -16.53 11.58
CA TYR A 87 21.61 -16.11 10.58
C TYR A 87 20.24 -15.89 11.21
N ALA A 88 19.66 -14.73 10.94
CA ALA A 88 18.28 -14.38 11.23
C ALA A 88 17.45 -14.68 9.99
N VAL A 89 16.44 -15.54 10.15
CA VAL A 89 15.59 -16.01 9.04
C VAL A 89 14.38 -15.13 8.94
N PHE A 90 14.12 -14.55 7.76
CA PHE A 90 12.92 -13.76 7.51
C PHE A 90 11.67 -14.62 7.67
N ILE A 91 10.67 -14.09 8.36
CA ILE A 91 9.38 -14.76 8.62
C ILE A 91 8.23 -14.05 7.92
N GLY A 92 8.30 -12.72 7.84
CA GLY A 92 7.20 -11.92 7.34
C GLY A 92 7.42 -10.45 7.58
N SER A 93 6.49 -9.63 7.11
CA SER A 93 6.57 -8.18 7.24
C SER A 93 5.21 -7.51 7.25
N ILE A 94 5.16 -6.34 7.87
CA ILE A 94 4.06 -5.39 7.75
C ILE A 94 4.44 -4.32 6.73
N ILE A 95 3.56 -4.06 5.78
CA ILE A 95 3.65 -2.96 4.82
C ILE A 95 2.43 -2.05 4.98
N ASN A 96 2.56 -0.80 4.56
CA ASN A 96 1.39 0.05 4.29
C ASN A 96 0.97 -0.19 2.84
N SER A 97 -0.17 -0.86 2.64
CA SER A 97 -0.72 -1.21 1.34
C SER A 97 -1.11 0.01 0.51
N ASP A 98 -1.28 1.16 1.15
CA ASP A 98 -1.63 2.40 0.49
C ASP A 98 -0.37 3.18 0.06
N CYS A 99 0.83 2.81 0.52
CA CYS A 99 2.09 3.51 0.20
C CYS A 99 2.95 2.81 -0.88
N LYS A 100 2.34 2.15 -1.88
CA LYS A 100 3.10 1.41 -2.92
C LYS A 100 4.08 2.32 -3.70
N TYR A 101 5.27 1.81 -4.01
CA TYR A 101 6.20 2.42 -4.96
C TYR A 101 6.02 1.81 -6.37
N TYR A 102 6.19 2.61 -7.42
CA TYR A 102 6.39 2.15 -8.79
C TYR A 102 7.66 1.29 -8.82
N ASN A 103 7.56 0.07 -9.35
CA ASN A 103 8.52 -1.07 -9.23
C ASN A 103 8.38 -1.99 -8.01
N GLY A 104 7.24 -1.96 -7.32
CA GLY A 104 6.62 -3.22 -6.90
C GLY A 104 6.90 -3.76 -5.50
N ASP A 105 7.70 -3.10 -4.67
CA ASP A 105 7.79 -3.48 -3.25
C ASP A 105 7.74 -2.24 -2.32
N PRO A 106 6.63 -2.02 -1.58
CA PRO A 106 6.65 -1.10 -0.46
C PRO A 106 7.71 -1.58 0.53
N SER A 107 8.63 -0.68 0.92
CA SER A 107 9.58 -0.99 1.98
C SER A 107 8.81 -1.40 3.23
N PRO A 108 9.14 -2.54 3.86
CA PRO A 108 8.42 -3.00 5.05
C PRO A 108 8.56 -1.98 6.17
N ILE A 109 7.44 -1.64 6.81
CA ILE A 109 7.40 -0.83 8.03
C ILE A 109 8.14 -1.60 9.13
N GLU A 110 7.80 -2.88 9.26
CA GLU A 110 8.45 -3.80 10.18
C GLU A 110 8.56 -5.19 9.56
N SER A 111 9.70 -5.85 9.75
CA SER A 111 9.96 -7.22 9.32
C SER A 111 10.26 -8.08 10.53
N ALA A 112 9.69 -9.28 10.60
CA ALA A 112 10.01 -10.27 11.62
C ALA A 112 11.08 -11.25 11.12
N TYR A 113 11.98 -11.58 12.02
CA TYR A 113 13.03 -12.57 11.84
C TYR A 113 13.01 -13.58 12.99
N LEU A 114 13.13 -14.87 12.67
CA LEU A 114 13.32 -15.96 13.62
C LEU A 114 14.80 -16.23 13.83
N LEU A 115 15.19 -16.39 15.09
CA LEU A 115 16.53 -16.82 15.49
C LEU A 115 16.48 -18.25 16.05
N ASN A 116 17.66 -18.85 16.23
CA ASN A 116 17.78 -20.24 16.69
C ASN A 116 17.22 -20.44 18.12
N ASP A 117 17.18 -19.37 18.92
CA ASP A 117 16.54 -19.37 20.24
C ASP A 117 15.02 -19.61 20.19
N GLY A 118 14.40 -19.56 19.01
CA GLY A 118 12.96 -19.73 18.80
C GLY A 118 12.16 -18.45 19.00
N CYS A 119 12.82 -17.32 19.25
CA CYS A 119 12.19 -16.02 19.44
C CYS A 119 12.21 -15.21 18.14
N TYR A 120 11.32 -14.21 18.08
CA TYR A 120 11.15 -13.34 16.92
C TYR A 120 11.64 -11.94 17.23
N TYR A 121 12.35 -11.36 16.27
CA TYR A 121 13.01 -10.07 16.37
C TYR A 121 12.68 -9.24 15.15
N ASN A 122 12.63 -7.92 15.32
CA ASN A 122 12.43 -7.02 14.19
C ASN A 122 13.73 -6.63 13.49
N GLN A 123 13.66 -5.89 12.38
CA GLN A 123 14.83 -5.41 11.63
C GLN A 123 15.79 -4.54 12.45
N SER A 124 15.31 -3.95 13.55
CA SER A 124 16.12 -3.20 14.52
C SER A 124 16.74 -4.09 15.59
N LYS A 125 16.66 -5.42 15.44
CA LYS A 125 17.20 -6.44 16.36
C LYS A 125 16.57 -6.43 17.75
N LYS A 126 15.38 -5.82 17.88
CA LYS A 126 14.58 -5.85 19.11
C LYS A 126 13.72 -7.11 19.10
N LYS A 127 13.72 -7.86 20.20
CA LYS A 127 12.79 -9.00 20.37
C LYS A 127 11.35 -8.48 20.43
N ILE A 128 10.47 -9.06 19.62
CA ILE A 128 9.06 -8.68 19.51
C ILE A 128 8.08 -9.78 19.94
N ALA A 129 8.51 -11.05 19.94
CA ALA A 129 7.70 -12.17 20.42
C ALA A 129 8.56 -13.37 20.86
N ASP A 130 8.07 -14.14 21.84
CA ASP A 130 8.70 -15.38 22.31
C ASP A 130 8.12 -16.63 21.61
N SER A 131 7.02 -16.50 20.87
CA SER A 131 6.36 -17.58 20.13
C SER A 131 5.66 -17.08 18.85
N ILE A 132 5.24 -17.99 17.96
CA ILE A 132 4.52 -17.62 16.74
C ILE A 132 3.13 -17.03 17.06
N GLU A 133 2.46 -17.55 18.09
CA GLU A 133 1.18 -17.03 18.56
C GLU A 133 1.34 -15.60 19.10
N GLU A 134 2.42 -15.30 19.81
CA GLU A 134 2.73 -13.93 20.24
C GLU A 134 3.13 -13.02 19.07
N LEU A 135 3.79 -13.56 18.04
CA LEU A 135 4.10 -12.78 16.84
C LEU A 135 2.83 -12.38 16.10
N PHE A 136 1.91 -13.32 15.92
CA PHE A 136 0.60 -13.06 15.34
C PHE A 136 -0.19 -12.07 16.18
N ASP A 137 -0.22 -12.22 17.51
CA ASP A 137 -0.86 -11.24 18.38
C ASP A 137 -0.24 -9.84 18.27
N TYR A 138 1.10 -9.76 18.25
CA TYR A 138 1.83 -8.51 18.07
C TYR A 138 1.46 -7.86 16.75
N PHE A 139 1.58 -8.58 15.64
CA PHE A 139 1.27 -8.06 14.32
C PHE A 139 -0.20 -7.75 14.12
N MET A 140 -1.12 -8.41 14.82
CA MET A 140 -2.55 -8.12 14.78
C MET A 140 -2.98 -6.94 15.67
N LYS A 141 -2.09 -6.38 16.49
CA LYS A 141 -2.41 -5.27 17.41
C LYS A 141 -1.51 -4.05 17.33
N VAL A 142 -0.28 -4.20 16.83
CA VAL A 142 0.64 -3.07 16.70
C VAL A 142 0.05 -2.06 15.73
N GLU A 143 -0.05 -0.80 16.12
CA GLU A 143 -0.56 0.25 15.23
C GLU A 143 0.60 1.03 14.61
N TYR A 144 0.48 1.37 13.32
CA TYR A 144 1.44 2.26 12.65
C TYR A 144 0.73 3.44 11.99
N ASP A 145 1.34 4.60 12.16
CA ASP A 145 1.07 5.81 11.37
C ASP A 145 2.28 6.04 10.48
N TYR A 146 2.42 5.20 9.45
CA TYR A 146 3.59 5.24 8.56
C TYR A 146 3.22 5.89 7.24
N HIS A 147 3.89 7.00 6.96
CA HIS A 147 3.84 7.66 5.67
C HIS A 147 5.21 7.54 5.00
N ALA A 148 5.23 6.93 3.82
CA ALA A 148 6.42 6.90 3.00
C ALA A 148 6.95 8.34 2.81
N PRO A 149 8.24 8.61 3.07
CA PRO A 149 8.83 9.90 2.77
C PRO A 149 8.58 10.27 1.32
N ILE A 150 8.11 11.49 1.08
CA ILE A 150 7.91 11.99 -0.28
C ILE A 150 9.28 12.18 -0.94
N SER A 151 9.48 11.53 -2.08
CA SER A 151 10.78 11.53 -2.74
C SER A 151 11.09 12.93 -3.31
N GLN A 152 12.37 13.30 -3.35
CA GLN A 152 12.78 14.54 -4.00
C GLN A 152 12.40 14.55 -5.49
N LYS A 153 12.43 13.39 -6.15
CA LYS A 153 11.97 13.19 -7.53
C LYS A 153 10.51 13.63 -7.69
N THR A 154 9.62 13.25 -6.76
CA THR A 154 8.20 13.65 -6.77
C THR A 154 8.04 15.17 -6.72
N TYR A 155 8.75 15.84 -5.80
CA TYR A 155 8.73 17.30 -5.72
C TYR A 155 9.27 17.96 -6.99
N ASP A 156 10.37 17.46 -7.54
CA ASP A 156 11.00 18.01 -8.73
C ASP A 156 10.10 17.85 -9.96
N SER A 157 9.42 16.70 -10.09
CA SER A 157 8.44 16.45 -11.16
C SER A 157 7.24 17.38 -11.04
N LEU A 158 6.63 17.50 -9.85
CA LEU A 158 5.51 18.42 -9.62
C LEU A 158 5.88 19.87 -9.96
N LYS A 159 7.07 20.32 -9.54
CA LYS A 159 7.58 21.67 -9.86
C LYS A 159 7.76 21.90 -11.35
N LYS A 160 8.25 20.90 -12.09
CA LYS A 160 8.34 20.97 -13.57
C LYS A 160 6.97 21.13 -14.22
N CYS A 161 5.93 20.55 -13.62
CA CYS A 161 4.54 20.64 -14.06
C CYS A 161 3.84 21.94 -13.61
N GLY A 162 4.55 22.87 -12.97
CA GLY A 162 4.01 24.16 -12.54
C GLY A 162 3.46 24.20 -11.12
N TRP A 163 3.63 23.12 -10.33
CA TRP A 163 3.30 23.13 -8.91
C TRP A 163 4.32 23.95 -8.09
N TYR A 164 3.83 24.60 -7.04
CA TYR A 164 4.65 25.13 -5.95
C TYR A 164 3.82 25.07 -4.67
N GLU A 165 4.50 24.91 -3.53
CA GLU A 165 3.86 24.80 -2.23
C GLU A 165 3.02 26.06 -1.93
N GLY A 166 1.76 25.86 -1.54
CA GLY A 166 0.82 26.95 -1.27
C GLY A 166 0.24 27.61 -2.51
N ARG A 167 0.33 26.98 -3.69
CA ARG A 167 -0.44 27.37 -4.88
C ARG A 167 -1.93 27.39 -4.52
N LYS A 168 -2.63 28.42 -5.00
CA LYS A 168 -4.07 28.63 -4.74
C LYS A 168 -4.70 29.28 -5.97
N VAL A 169 -5.16 28.45 -6.90
CA VAL A 169 -5.93 28.90 -8.06
C VAL A 169 -7.36 29.23 -7.64
N ASP A 170 -8.01 30.10 -8.41
CA ASP A 170 -9.42 30.40 -8.19
C ASP A 170 -10.28 29.23 -8.68
N ILE A 171 -11.10 28.69 -7.78
CA ILE A 171 -12.00 27.56 -8.05
C ILE A 171 -13.48 27.97 -7.94
N SER A 172 -13.80 29.27 -7.89
CA SER A 172 -15.20 29.71 -7.71
C SER A 172 -16.12 29.16 -8.80
N GLY A 173 -15.67 29.19 -10.06
CA GLY A 173 -16.43 28.64 -11.19
C GLY A 173 -16.65 27.13 -11.09
N LEU A 174 -15.65 26.40 -10.59
CA LEU A 174 -15.78 24.96 -10.33
C LEU A 174 -16.81 24.68 -9.22
N ILE A 175 -16.79 25.47 -8.14
CA ILE A 175 -17.76 25.32 -7.06
C ILE A 175 -19.19 25.57 -7.58
N GLU A 176 -19.39 26.63 -8.36
CA GLU A 176 -20.69 26.93 -8.98
C GLU A 176 -21.15 25.76 -9.88
N GLU A 177 -20.27 25.23 -10.74
CA GLU A 177 -20.58 24.07 -11.58
C GLU A 177 -20.93 22.83 -10.75
N CYS A 178 -20.19 22.55 -9.68
CA CYS A 178 -20.48 21.41 -8.81
C CYS A 178 -21.87 21.54 -8.15
N GLU A 179 -22.17 22.73 -7.62
CA GLU A 179 -23.45 23.02 -6.96
C GLU A 179 -24.63 22.91 -7.93
N GLU A 180 -24.50 23.40 -9.16
CA GLU A 180 -25.51 23.25 -10.23
C GLU A 180 -25.81 21.77 -10.55
N ASN A 181 -24.82 20.90 -10.36
CA ASN A 181 -24.91 19.46 -10.58
C ASN A 181 -25.22 18.65 -9.32
N GLY A 182 -25.52 19.32 -8.19
CA GLY A 182 -25.86 18.66 -6.92
C GLY A 182 -24.66 18.01 -6.21
N ILE A 183 -23.44 18.39 -6.57
CA ILE A 183 -22.19 17.94 -5.95
C ILE A 183 -21.73 19.00 -4.95
N THR A 184 -21.52 18.63 -3.69
CA THR A 184 -20.98 19.54 -2.67
C THR A 184 -19.56 19.12 -2.32
N LEU A 185 -18.57 19.93 -2.72
CA LEU A 185 -17.17 19.67 -2.41
C LEU A 185 -16.85 19.90 -0.93
N THR A 186 -16.10 18.97 -0.33
CA THR A 186 -15.55 19.16 1.02
C THR A 186 -14.38 20.15 1.02
N ASP A 187 -13.98 20.60 2.21
CA ASP A 187 -12.81 21.50 2.36
C ASP A 187 -11.51 20.84 1.87
N LYS A 188 -11.37 19.53 2.01
CA LYS A 188 -10.22 18.76 1.51
C LYS A 188 -10.20 18.72 -0.01
N GLN A 189 -11.35 18.46 -0.64
CA GLN A 189 -11.48 18.47 -2.09
C GLN A 189 -11.26 19.87 -2.67
N LYS A 190 -11.82 20.91 -2.04
CA LYS A 190 -11.55 22.31 -2.42
C LYS A 190 -10.07 22.65 -2.34
N SER A 191 -9.41 22.28 -1.23
CA SER A 191 -7.98 22.52 -1.05
C SER A 191 -7.14 21.82 -2.12
N PHE A 192 -7.53 20.59 -2.52
CA PHE A 192 -6.91 19.90 -3.63
C PHE A 192 -7.02 20.67 -4.94
N PHE A 193 -8.22 21.09 -5.34
CA PHE A 193 -8.41 21.81 -6.60
C PHE A 193 -7.67 23.16 -6.58
N GLU A 194 -7.74 23.91 -5.47
CA GLU A 194 -6.98 25.16 -5.31
C GLU A 194 -5.48 24.97 -5.53
N GLU A 195 -4.90 23.88 -5.03
CA GLU A 195 -3.46 23.68 -5.12
C GLU A 195 -3.02 22.97 -6.40
N PHE A 196 -3.80 22.01 -6.90
CA PHE A 196 -3.38 21.06 -7.92
C PHE A 196 -4.11 21.14 -9.27
N SER A 197 -5.22 21.88 -9.40
CA SER A 197 -5.95 22.00 -10.67
C SER A 197 -5.09 22.53 -11.81
N GLY A 198 -5.26 21.96 -13.00
CA GLY A 198 -4.54 22.36 -14.22
C GLY A 198 -3.08 21.92 -14.26
N ILE A 199 -2.57 21.21 -13.24
CA ILE A 199 -1.24 20.59 -13.31
C ILE A 199 -1.33 19.38 -14.23
N SER A 200 -0.40 19.30 -15.17
CA SER A 200 -0.25 18.14 -16.03
C SER A 200 1.22 17.77 -16.18
N ASN A 201 1.49 16.48 -16.12
CA ASN A 201 2.79 15.92 -16.44
C ASN A 201 2.72 15.30 -17.84
N ARG A 202 2.87 16.17 -18.85
CA ARG A 202 2.92 15.79 -20.26
C ARG A 202 4.36 15.82 -20.74
N SER A 203 4.80 14.80 -21.47
CA SER A 203 6.04 14.95 -22.23
C SER A 203 5.73 15.75 -23.51
N TYR A 204 6.24 16.98 -23.57
CA TYR A 204 5.99 17.87 -24.70
C TYR A 204 6.62 17.38 -26.01
N ASP A 205 7.56 16.43 -25.93
CA ASP A 205 8.28 15.87 -27.07
C ASP A 205 7.85 14.43 -27.42
N GLY A 206 6.86 13.88 -26.70
CA GLY A 206 6.40 12.50 -26.88
C GLY A 206 7.42 11.43 -26.49
N SER A 207 8.48 11.80 -25.76
CA SER A 207 9.52 10.87 -25.32
C SER A 207 9.12 10.04 -24.11
N GLU A 208 8.18 10.53 -23.30
CA GLU A 208 7.62 9.85 -22.13
C GLU A 208 6.07 9.88 -22.17
N PRO A 209 5.39 8.84 -21.66
CA PRO A 209 3.93 8.85 -21.58
C PRO A 209 3.44 9.93 -20.61
N ASP A 210 2.31 10.58 -20.94
CA ASP A 210 1.63 11.50 -20.03
C ASP A 210 1.28 10.77 -18.73
N MET A 211 1.85 11.23 -17.62
CA MET A 211 1.77 10.50 -16.37
C MET A 211 0.49 10.83 -15.60
N PHE A 212 0.10 12.11 -15.60
CA PHE A 212 -1.20 12.54 -15.09
C PHE A 212 -1.64 13.89 -15.67
N ILE A 213 -2.94 14.10 -15.71
CA ILE A 213 -3.60 15.35 -16.09
C ILE A 213 -4.68 15.63 -15.06
N LEU A 214 -4.51 16.68 -14.26
CA LEU A 214 -5.52 17.11 -13.30
C LEU A 214 -6.41 18.17 -13.92
N SER A 215 -7.70 17.91 -13.82
CA SER A 215 -8.71 18.75 -14.44
C SER A 215 -8.88 20.08 -13.71
N GLU A 216 -9.30 21.09 -14.46
CA GLU A 216 -9.82 22.34 -13.91
C GLU A 216 -11.28 22.22 -13.49
N GLY A 217 -11.96 21.11 -13.83
CA GLY A 217 -13.33 20.81 -13.40
C GLY A 217 -13.63 19.31 -13.21
N ILE A 218 -14.84 18.95 -12.81
CA ILE A 218 -15.23 17.54 -12.61
C ILE A 218 -15.79 16.99 -13.92
N PHE A 219 -15.20 15.90 -14.42
CA PHE A 219 -15.76 15.19 -15.56
C PHE A 219 -16.95 14.34 -15.14
N GLN A 220 -18.08 14.48 -15.84
CA GLN A 220 -19.28 13.68 -15.59
C GLN A 220 -19.47 12.50 -16.53
N ASP A 221 -18.76 12.47 -17.67
CA ASP A 221 -18.77 11.36 -18.63
C ASP A 221 -17.86 10.22 -18.16
N ILE A 222 -18.06 9.75 -16.93
CA ILE A 222 -17.42 8.56 -16.41
C ILE A 222 -18.42 7.42 -16.48
N ASP A 223 -17.92 6.23 -16.75
CA ASP A 223 -18.73 5.02 -16.76
C ASP A 223 -19.53 4.88 -15.45
N ASP A 224 -20.86 4.75 -15.58
CA ASP A 224 -21.79 4.69 -14.45
C ASP A 224 -21.49 3.51 -13.52
N PHE A 225 -20.95 2.42 -14.05
CA PHE A 225 -20.57 1.26 -13.25
C PHE A 225 -19.31 1.55 -12.41
N GLU A 226 -18.29 2.18 -12.99
CA GLU A 226 -17.11 2.63 -12.23
C GLU A 226 -17.50 3.58 -11.09
N LYS A 227 -18.27 4.62 -11.41
CA LYS A 227 -18.74 5.61 -10.44
C LYS A 227 -19.52 4.94 -9.31
N LYS A 228 -20.48 4.08 -9.65
CA LYS A 228 -21.27 3.35 -8.65
C LYS A 228 -20.39 2.47 -7.77
N TRP A 229 -19.42 1.76 -8.36
CA TRP A 229 -18.56 0.87 -7.60
C TRP A 229 -17.70 1.64 -6.59
N ILE A 230 -17.13 2.79 -6.96
CA ILE A 230 -16.36 3.64 -6.03
C ILE A 230 -17.25 4.12 -4.88
N TYR A 231 -18.47 4.54 -5.18
CA TYR A 231 -19.41 5.03 -4.15
C TYR A 231 -19.82 3.93 -3.18
N ASP A 232 -20.05 2.71 -3.68
CA ASP A 232 -20.45 1.58 -2.85
C ASP A 232 -19.30 1.06 -1.95
N HIS A 233 -18.03 1.25 -2.34
CA HIS A 233 -16.87 0.61 -1.68
C HIS A 233 -15.91 1.58 -0.97
N TYR A 234 -15.90 2.86 -1.35
CA TYR A 234 -14.97 3.85 -0.81
C TYR A 234 -15.71 5.06 -0.25
N ASP A 235 -16.32 5.87 -1.12
CA ASP A 235 -16.94 7.13 -0.70
C ASP A 235 -17.96 7.63 -1.73
N GLU A 236 -19.21 7.80 -1.31
CA GLU A 236 -20.31 8.31 -2.14
C GLU A 236 -20.09 9.77 -2.60
N ASN A 237 -19.23 10.51 -1.92
CA ASN A 237 -18.86 11.89 -2.24
C ASN A 237 -17.51 11.98 -2.97
N ALA A 238 -16.95 10.84 -3.42
CA ALA A 238 -15.74 10.87 -4.22
C ALA A 238 -15.97 11.62 -5.54
N VAL A 239 -14.98 12.40 -5.93
CA VAL A 239 -15.00 13.18 -7.18
C VAL A 239 -13.85 12.77 -8.09
N PHE A 240 -14.13 12.71 -9.38
CA PHE A 240 -13.08 12.54 -10.38
C PHE A 240 -12.27 13.82 -10.52
N VAL A 241 -10.95 13.70 -10.48
CA VAL A 241 -10.04 14.85 -10.49
C VAL A 241 -9.06 14.83 -11.66
N GLY A 242 -8.98 13.73 -12.42
CA GLY A 242 -8.08 13.67 -13.55
C GLY A 242 -7.82 12.27 -14.08
N TYR A 243 -6.90 12.22 -15.04
CA TYR A 243 -6.45 11.00 -15.68
C TYR A 243 -4.98 10.72 -15.34
N CYS A 244 -4.58 9.46 -15.45
CA CYS A 244 -3.18 9.04 -15.37
C CYS A 244 -2.84 8.06 -16.50
N TYR A 245 -1.54 7.92 -16.77
CA TYR A 245 -0.97 6.95 -17.72
C TYR A 245 -1.67 6.94 -19.09
N LEU A 246 -1.50 8.00 -19.89
CA LEU A 246 -2.11 8.14 -21.22
C LEU A 246 -3.64 8.00 -21.23
N GLU A 247 -4.31 8.45 -20.16
CA GLU A 247 -5.77 8.37 -19.99
C GLU A 247 -6.32 6.93 -19.87
N GLU A 248 -5.44 5.95 -19.61
CA GLU A 248 -5.85 4.57 -19.33
C GLU A 248 -6.42 4.41 -17.91
N GLY A 249 -5.93 5.20 -16.96
CA GLY A 249 -6.38 5.20 -15.56
C GLY A 249 -7.09 6.50 -15.18
N THR A 250 -8.06 6.41 -14.27
CA THR A 250 -8.72 7.57 -13.68
C THR A 250 -8.21 7.85 -12.27
N ILE A 251 -8.22 9.12 -11.89
CA ILE A 251 -7.86 9.59 -10.56
C ILE A 251 -9.12 10.14 -9.90
N TRP A 252 -9.47 9.58 -8.76
CA TRP A 252 -10.56 10.04 -7.91
C TRP A 252 -10.02 10.59 -6.59
N LEU A 253 -10.79 11.46 -5.97
CA LEU A 253 -10.48 12.06 -4.67
C LEU A 253 -11.69 11.89 -3.75
N THR A 254 -11.49 11.17 -2.66
CA THR A 254 -12.48 11.01 -1.59
C THR A 254 -12.69 12.33 -0.85
N SER A 255 -13.78 12.39 -0.07
CA SER A 255 -14.19 13.52 0.76
C SER A 255 -13.15 13.91 1.81
N ASP A 256 -12.33 12.97 2.28
CA ASP A 256 -11.25 13.18 3.23
C ASP A 256 -9.88 13.50 2.58
N GLY A 257 -9.80 13.38 1.24
CA GLY A 257 -8.63 13.79 0.44
C GLY A 257 -7.66 12.67 0.10
N GLN A 258 -8.06 11.40 0.23
CA GLN A 258 -7.33 10.26 -0.31
C GLN A 258 -7.54 10.15 -1.83
N MET A 259 -6.45 9.87 -2.56
CA MET A 259 -6.51 9.62 -3.98
C MET A 259 -6.81 8.14 -4.23
N LEU A 260 -7.71 7.84 -5.17
CA LEU A 260 -7.98 6.50 -5.66
C LEU A 260 -7.61 6.42 -7.13
N LEU A 261 -6.99 5.32 -7.55
CA LEU A 261 -6.73 5.02 -8.96
C LEU A 261 -7.56 3.84 -9.42
N THR A 262 -8.16 3.95 -10.61
CA THR A 262 -8.87 2.83 -11.24
C THR A 262 -8.17 2.41 -12.54
N ASN A 263 -8.49 1.18 -12.97
CA ASN A 263 -8.14 0.66 -14.31
C ASN A 263 -6.64 0.55 -14.60
N ILE A 264 -5.82 0.30 -13.58
CA ILE A 264 -4.35 0.18 -13.71
C ILE A 264 -3.80 -1.14 -13.16
N SER A 265 -4.56 -2.23 -13.35
CA SER A 265 -4.24 -3.58 -12.84
C SER A 265 -2.84 -4.07 -13.23
N GLY A 266 -2.30 -3.64 -14.37
CA GLY A 266 -0.93 -3.95 -14.81
C GLY A 266 0.18 -3.11 -14.16
N MET A 267 -0.13 -1.98 -13.51
CA MET A 267 0.86 -1.04 -12.96
C MET A 267 0.99 -1.13 -11.43
N LEU A 268 -0.11 -1.35 -10.70
CA LEU A 268 -0.08 -1.44 -9.24
C LEU A 268 0.16 -2.86 -8.71
N ASN A 269 0.27 -3.86 -9.61
CA ASN A 269 0.26 -5.29 -9.27
C ASN A 269 -0.81 -5.60 -8.21
N ASP A 270 -1.98 -4.97 -8.35
CA ASP A 270 -3.10 -5.09 -7.43
C ASP A 270 -4.21 -5.84 -8.14
N GLU A 271 -4.75 -6.86 -7.47
CA GLU A 271 -5.90 -7.62 -7.97
C GLU A 271 -7.19 -6.78 -7.90
N ASN A 272 -7.16 -5.66 -7.19
CA ASN A 272 -8.29 -4.76 -7.07
C ASN A 272 -8.43 -3.83 -8.29
N TRP A 273 -9.66 -3.74 -8.80
CA TRP A 273 -10.04 -2.82 -9.88
C TRP A 273 -9.76 -1.34 -9.55
N VAL A 274 -9.84 -0.99 -8.26
CA VAL A 274 -9.52 0.33 -7.70
C VAL A 274 -8.55 0.17 -6.55
N SER A 275 -7.54 1.03 -6.51
CA SER A 275 -6.55 1.06 -5.44
C SER A 275 -6.48 2.45 -4.82
N PRO A 276 -6.65 2.57 -3.48
CA PRO A 276 -6.26 3.79 -2.78
C PRO A 276 -4.73 3.98 -2.89
N ILE A 277 -4.30 5.21 -3.17
CA ILE A 277 -2.89 5.56 -3.31
C ILE A 277 -2.52 6.71 -2.36
N GLY A 278 -1.81 6.34 -1.31
CA GLY A 278 -1.45 7.22 -0.24
C GLY A 278 -2.63 7.64 0.62
N ARG A 279 -2.34 8.13 1.81
CA ARG A 279 -3.35 8.74 2.70
C ARG A 279 -3.48 10.25 2.50
N THR A 280 -2.42 10.87 1.98
CA THR A 280 -2.42 12.28 1.60
C THR A 280 -2.28 12.40 0.10
N ILE A 281 -2.74 13.54 -0.43
CA ILE A 281 -2.54 13.94 -1.82
C ILE A 281 -1.07 13.79 -2.25
N MET A 282 -0.13 14.21 -1.40
CA MET A 282 1.30 14.09 -1.70
C MET A 282 1.80 12.65 -1.73
N ASN A 283 1.27 11.77 -0.86
CA ASN A 283 1.56 10.34 -0.95
C ASN A 283 1.03 9.77 -2.27
N GLY A 284 -0.18 10.16 -2.70
CA GLY A 284 -0.73 9.74 -3.99
C GLY A 284 0.15 10.15 -5.17
N PHE A 285 0.65 11.40 -5.17
CA PHE A 285 1.65 11.82 -6.17
C PHE A 285 2.97 11.06 -6.05
N ASN A 286 3.41 10.71 -4.84
CA ASN A 286 4.61 9.91 -4.65
C ASN A 286 4.46 8.52 -5.26
N VAL A 287 3.26 7.91 -5.20
CA VAL A 287 2.96 6.67 -5.93
C VAL A 287 2.97 6.91 -7.44
N LEU A 288 2.19 7.88 -7.93
CA LEU A 288 2.04 8.18 -9.36
C LEU A 288 3.37 8.50 -10.07
N LEU A 289 4.27 9.22 -9.39
CA LEU A 289 5.52 9.75 -9.94
C LEU A 289 6.77 8.93 -9.58
N SER A 290 6.60 7.81 -8.85
CA SER A 290 7.73 6.99 -8.40
C SER A 290 8.48 6.28 -9.53
#